data_AF-A0A939YKH5-F1
#
_entry.id   AF-A0A939YKH5-F1
#
_cell.length_a   1.000
_cell.length_b   1.000
_cell.length_c   1.000
_cell.angle_alpha   90.00
_cell.angle_beta   90.00
_cell.angle_gamma   90.00
#
_symmetry.space_group_name_H-M   'P 1'
#
loop_
_entity.id
_entity.type
_entity.pdbx_description
1 polymer ?
#
loop_
_entity_poly.entity_id
_entity_poly.type
_entity_poly.pdbx_seq_one_letter_code
_entity_poly.pdbx_strand_id
1 'polypeptide(L)'
;MPTFATARMKCAVCGKESAHRVIYSTNCFGSSDLDTRPPEMKRSTMDFWVQECPKCGFVSGRIDDSTSITPEFLESSSYKTCDELSFNSKLASRFYRQYMIKAYENNEREAFFALLHAAWACDDMNDTENAAYCRRAS
;
A
#
# COMPACT_ATOMS: atom_id res chain seq x y z
N MET A 1 13.36 18.21 -1.03
CA MET A 1 12.66 17.60 -2.19
C MET A 1 13.11 16.15 -2.31
N PRO A 2 12.20 15.17 -2.28
CA PRO A 2 12.55 13.78 -2.49
C PRO A 2 12.97 13.55 -3.94
N THR A 3 13.98 12.69 -4.16
CA THR A 3 14.44 12.33 -5.51
C THR A 3 13.80 11.01 -5.89
N PHE A 4 13.17 10.95 -7.07
CA PHE A 4 12.54 9.75 -7.59
C PHE A 4 13.33 9.18 -8.77
N ALA A 5 13.44 7.86 -8.83
CA ALA A 5 13.96 7.15 -9.99
C ALA A 5 12.91 6.17 -10.51
N THR A 6 12.91 5.91 -11.81
CA THR A 6 12.11 4.84 -12.40
C THR A 6 12.96 3.58 -12.48
N ALA A 7 12.55 2.53 -11.79
CA ALA A 7 13.21 1.22 -11.81
C ALA A 7 12.31 0.19 -12.49
N ARG A 8 12.90 -0.68 -13.31
CA ARG A 8 12.23 -1.88 -13.82
C ARG A 8 12.43 -3.00 -12.81
N MET A 9 11.33 -3.59 -12.37
CA MET A 9 11.33 -4.69 -11.41
C MET A 9 10.49 -5.83 -11.93
N LYS A 10 10.91 -7.06 -11.62
CA LYS A 10 10.21 -8.28 -11.98
C LYS A 10 9.25 -8.66 -10.86
N CYS A 11 7.97 -8.79 -11.17
CA CYS A 11 6.97 -9.16 -10.17
C CYS A 11 7.23 -10.56 -9.61
N ALA A 12 7.24 -10.71 -8.28
CA ALA A 12 7.46 -11.97 -7.60
C ALA A 12 6.35 -13.02 -7.87
N VAL A 13 5.13 -12.57 -8.16
CA VAL A 13 3.98 -13.48 -8.42
C VAL A 13 3.90 -13.88 -9.89
N CYS A 14 3.81 -12.92 -10.82
CA CYS A 14 3.57 -13.21 -12.24
C CYS A 14 4.84 -13.24 -13.10
N GLY A 15 6.00 -12.86 -12.56
CA GLY A 15 7.28 -12.85 -13.27
C GLY A 15 7.41 -11.80 -14.38
N LYS A 16 6.40 -10.96 -14.61
CA LYS A 16 6.46 -9.89 -15.63
C LYS A 16 7.20 -8.67 -15.09
N GLU A 17 7.95 -8.01 -15.97
CA GLU A 17 8.62 -6.76 -15.65
C GLU A 17 7.68 -5.56 -15.81
N SER A 18 7.75 -4.63 -14.86
CA SER A 18 7.07 -3.35 -14.93
C SER A 18 7.93 -2.23 -14.37
N ALA A 19 7.69 -1.00 -14.84
CA ALA A 19 8.39 0.18 -14.39
C ALA A 19 7.63 0.80 -13.20
N HIS A 20 8.33 1.05 -12.10
CA HIS A 20 7.78 1.71 -10.92
C HIS A 20 8.67 2.86 -10.49
N ARG A 21 8.05 3.87 -9.87
CA ARG A 21 8.77 4.98 -9.25
C ARG A 21 9.21 4.55 -7.86
N VAL A 22 10.51 4.62 -7.62
CA VAL A 22 11.13 4.35 -6.32
C VAL A 22 11.70 5.64 -5.75
N ILE A 23 11.58 5.81 -4.43
CA ILE A 23 12.21 6.93 -3.75
C ILE A 23 13.69 6.61 -3.57
N TYR A 24 14.57 7.43 -4.13
CA TYR A 24 16.02 7.26 -4.05
C TYR A 24 16.60 8.01 -2.83
N SER A 25 16.01 9.16 -2.48
CA SER A 25 16.37 9.89 -1.27
C SER A 25 15.16 10.65 -0.70
N THR A 26 15.01 10.60 0.63
CA THR A 26 14.00 11.36 1.36
C THR A 26 14.70 12.17 2.44
N ASN A 27 14.67 13.50 2.34
CA ASN A 27 15.02 14.35 3.47
C ASN A 27 13.78 14.47 4.37
N CYS A 28 13.81 13.88 5.55
CA CYS A 28 12.77 14.05 6.56
C CYS A 28 13.25 15.07 7.60
N PHE A 29 12.63 16.24 7.63
CA PHE A 29 12.75 17.21 8.73
C PHE A 29 11.35 17.39 9.35
N GLY A 30 11.26 17.36 10.69
CA GLY A 30 10.02 17.52 11.45
C GLY A 30 9.67 16.32 12.34
N SER A 31 8.80 16.53 13.32
CA SER A 31 8.24 15.49 14.18
C SER A 31 7.05 14.78 13.52
N SER A 32 6.76 13.55 13.93
CA SER A 32 5.51 12.87 13.58
C SER A 32 4.32 13.49 14.34
N ASP A 33 3.14 13.37 13.77
CA ASP A 33 1.88 13.70 14.45
C ASP A 33 1.60 12.72 15.61
N LEU A 34 0.64 13.06 16.47
CA LEU A 34 0.22 12.20 17.59
C LEU A 34 -0.38 10.87 17.13
N ASP A 35 -0.90 10.81 15.91
CA ASP A 35 -1.39 9.59 15.26
C ASP A 35 -0.32 8.87 14.43
N THR A 36 0.95 9.21 14.67
CA THR A 36 2.15 8.64 14.03
C THR A 36 2.33 8.98 12.55
N ARG A 37 1.46 9.83 11.97
CA ARG A 37 1.68 10.31 10.59
C ARG A 37 3.01 11.03 10.51
N PRO A 38 3.85 10.71 9.51
CA PRO A 38 5.10 11.41 9.36
C PRO A 38 4.85 12.86 8.89
N PRO A 39 5.84 13.75 9.06
CA PRO A 39 5.75 15.12 8.58
C PRO A 39 5.45 15.17 7.09
N GLU A 40 4.83 16.27 6.64
CA GLU A 40 4.25 16.43 5.30
C GLU A 40 5.19 16.05 4.14
N MET A 41 6.48 16.36 4.25
CA MET A 41 7.48 15.99 3.23
C MET A 41 7.61 14.47 3.04
N LYS A 42 7.34 13.67 4.07
CA LYS A 42 7.31 12.21 3.99
C LYS A 42 5.89 11.71 3.70
N ARG A 43 4.84 12.33 4.26
CA ARG A 43 3.43 11.97 3.95
C ARG A 43 3.12 12.06 2.45
N SER A 44 3.56 13.14 1.79
CA SER A 44 3.43 13.33 0.35
C SER A 44 4.15 12.28 -0.51
N THR A 45 4.93 11.37 0.10
CA THR A 45 5.57 10.24 -0.59
C THR A 45 4.83 8.92 -0.43
N MET A 46 3.67 8.88 0.25
CA MET A 46 2.88 7.66 0.48
C MET A 46 2.53 6.90 -0.80
N ASP A 47 2.30 7.61 -1.91
CA ASP A 47 2.06 7.01 -3.24
C ASP A 47 3.19 6.08 -3.73
N PHE A 48 4.39 6.21 -3.15
CA PHE A 48 5.57 5.43 -3.51
C PHE A 48 5.95 4.39 -2.44
N TRP A 49 5.25 4.36 -1.30
CA TRP A 49 5.49 3.35 -0.27
C TRP A 49 4.93 1.99 -0.65
N VAL A 50 4.02 1.97 -1.61
CA VAL A 50 3.34 0.77 -2.09
C VAL A 50 3.32 0.77 -3.62
N GLN A 51 3.60 -0.39 -4.19
CA GLN A 51 3.64 -0.63 -5.62
C GLN A 51 2.62 -1.68 -6.00
N GLU A 52 1.93 -1.47 -7.11
CA GLU A 52 0.92 -2.39 -7.65
C GLU A 52 1.39 -2.90 -9.01
N CYS A 53 1.48 -4.22 -9.16
CA CYS A 53 1.81 -4.83 -10.44
C CYS A 53 0.66 -4.60 -11.43
N PRO A 54 0.89 -3.94 -12.59
CA PRO A 54 -0.16 -3.65 -13.56
C PRO A 54 -0.66 -4.88 -14.32
N LYS A 55 -0.11 -6.07 -14.05
CA LYS A 55 -0.43 -7.31 -14.76
C LYS A 55 -1.24 -8.30 -13.95
N CYS A 56 -0.92 -8.49 -12.67
CA CYS A 56 -1.65 -9.40 -11.78
C CYS A 56 -2.28 -8.71 -10.58
N GLY A 57 -2.08 -7.40 -10.41
CA GLY A 57 -2.62 -6.66 -9.27
C GLY A 57 -1.89 -6.91 -7.95
N PHE A 58 -0.78 -7.67 -7.92
CA PHE A 58 0.02 -7.87 -6.71
C PHE A 58 0.49 -6.54 -6.12
N VAL A 59 0.29 -6.35 -4.82
CA VAL A 59 0.64 -5.13 -4.10
C VAL A 59 1.67 -5.41 -3.02
N SER A 60 2.79 -4.68 -3.03
CA SER A 60 3.84 -4.76 -2.01
C SER A 60 4.63 -3.45 -1.95
N GLY A 61 5.44 -3.25 -0.90
CA GLY A 61 6.40 -2.14 -0.85
C GLY A 61 7.35 -2.17 -2.04
N ARG A 62 7.80 -3.38 -2.43
CA ARG A 62 8.40 -3.64 -3.72
C ARG A 62 7.80 -4.87 -4.37
N ILE A 63 7.51 -4.79 -5.67
CA ILE A 63 6.89 -5.91 -6.39
C ILE A 63 7.82 -7.10 -6.61
N ASP A 64 9.13 -6.93 -6.41
CA ASP A 64 10.17 -7.96 -6.51
C ASP A 64 10.50 -8.64 -5.17
N ASP A 65 9.86 -8.22 -4.07
CA ASP A 65 10.01 -8.87 -2.77
C ASP A 65 9.42 -10.29 -2.80
N SER A 66 10.12 -11.24 -2.18
CA SER A 66 9.64 -12.62 -2.06
C SER A 66 8.31 -12.68 -1.33
N THR A 67 7.37 -13.45 -1.85
CA THR A 67 6.02 -13.58 -1.31
C THR A 67 5.54 -15.03 -1.37
N SER A 68 4.67 -15.42 -0.44
CA SER A 68 3.95 -16.70 -0.49
C SER A 68 2.59 -16.59 -1.20
N ILE A 69 2.24 -15.40 -1.69
CA ILE A 69 0.98 -15.14 -2.39
C ILE A 69 0.94 -15.90 -3.71
N THR A 70 -0.15 -16.64 -3.90
CA THR A 70 -0.41 -17.35 -5.15
C THR A 70 -1.25 -16.48 -6.11
N PRO A 71 -1.17 -16.70 -7.43
CA PRO A 71 -2.02 -16.01 -8.39
C PRO A 71 -3.53 -16.19 -8.10
N GLU A 72 -3.93 -17.34 -7.57
CA GLU A 72 -5.34 -17.64 -7.24
C GLU A 72 -5.88 -16.73 -6.14
N PHE A 73 -5.04 -16.37 -5.16
CA PHE A 73 -5.42 -15.39 -4.14
C PHE A 73 -5.70 -14.02 -4.76
N LEU A 74 -4.87 -13.56 -5.70
CA LEU A 74 -5.08 -12.29 -6.38
C LEU A 74 -6.32 -12.30 -7.30
N GLU A 75 -6.69 -13.48 -7.80
CA GLU A 75 -7.87 -13.65 -8.63
C GLU A 75 -9.18 -13.74 -7.83
N SER A 76 -9.08 -13.94 -6.51
CA SER A 76 -10.24 -14.02 -5.60
C SER A 76 -11.11 -12.75 -5.65
N SER A 77 -12.41 -12.94 -5.44
CA SER A 77 -13.37 -11.83 -5.43
C SER A 77 -13.06 -10.83 -4.32
N SER A 78 -12.79 -11.31 -3.11
CA SER A 78 -12.42 -10.50 -1.94
C SER A 78 -11.25 -9.57 -2.25
N TYR A 79 -10.18 -10.08 -2.85
CA TYR A 79 -9.01 -9.27 -3.18
C TYR A 79 -9.31 -8.19 -4.22
N LYS A 80 -10.04 -8.55 -5.28
CA LYS A 80 -10.37 -7.62 -6.37
C LYS A 80 -11.28 -6.49 -5.90
N THR A 81 -12.29 -6.83 -5.09
CA THR A 81 -13.29 -5.87 -4.58
C THR A 81 -12.89 -5.22 -3.26
N CYS A 82 -11.73 -5.57 -2.68
CA CYS A 82 -11.32 -5.12 -1.35
C CYS A 82 -12.40 -5.43 -0.29
N ASP A 83 -12.91 -6.66 -0.27
CA ASP A 83 -14.02 -7.09 0.58
C ASP A 83 -15.29 -6.23 0.41
N GLU A 84 -15.57 -5.85 -0.85
CA GLU A 84 -16.70 -4.99 -1.25
C GLU A 84 -16.63 -3.55 -0.71
N LEU A 85 -15.49 -3.16 -0.13
CA LEU A 85 -15.25 -1.78 0.30
C LEU A 85 -14.96 -0.89 -0.90
N SER A 86 -15.76 0.17 -1.04
CA SER A 86 -15.56 1.21 -2.05
C SER A 86 -14.78 2.38 -1.46
N PHE A 87 -13.47 2.40 -1.71
CA PHE A 87 -12.59 3.51 -1.31
C PHE A 87 -12.68 4.70 -2.28
N ASN A 88 -12.76 5.92 -1.75
CA ASN A 88 -12.67 7.14 -2.57
C ASN A 88 -11.24 7.40 -3.09
N SER A 89 -10.23 6.81 -2.43
CA SER A 89 -8.83 6.93 -2.79
C SER A 89 -8.29 5.65 -3.43
N LYS A 90 -7.66 5.76 -4.61
CA LYS A 90 -6.89 4.64 -5.20
C LYS A 90 -5.70 4.24 -4.34
N LEU A 91 -5.15 5.17 -3.57
CA LEU A 91 -4.05 4.89 -2.65
C LEU A 91 -4.54 4.08 -1.45
N ALA A 92 -5.71 4.41 -0.91
CA ALA A 92 -6.32 3.64 0.18
C ALA A 92 -6.61 2.20 -0.23
N SER A 93 -7.20 1.98 -1.42
CA SER A 93 -7.45 0.61 -1.90
C SER A 93 -6.17 -0.19 -2.15
N ARG A 94 -5.07 0.45 -2.56
CA ARG A 94 -3.76 -0.22 -2.64
C ARG A 94 -3.23 -0.62 -1.27
N PHE A 95 -3.26 0.28 -0.29
CA PHE A 95 -2.85 -0.07 1.07
C PHE A 95 -3.74 -1.16 1.68
N TYR A 96 -5.04 -1.15 1.41
CA TYR A 96 -5.93 -2.22 1.83
C TYR A 96 -5.57 -3.57 1.20
N ARG A 97 -5.28 -3.61 -0.10
CA ARG A 97 -4.77 -4.83 -0.77
C ARG A 97 -3.44 -5.30 -0.20
N GLN A 98 -2.56 -4.38 0.18
CA GLN A 98 -1.32 -4.71 0.89
C GLN A 98 -1.62 -5.36 2.24
N TYR A 99 -2.60 -4.85 2.99
CA TYR A 99 -3.08 -5.48 4.22
C TYR A 99 -3.55 -6.92 3.96
N MET A 100 -4.39 -7.16 2.96
CA MET A 100 -4.90 -8.51 2.66
C MET A 100 -3.76 -9.50 2.37
N ILE A 101 -2.74 -9.05 1.63
CA ILE A 101 -1.54 -9.84 1.34
C ILE A 101 -0.77 -10.14 2.64
N LYS A 102 -0.52 -9.13 3.48
CA LYS A 102 0.26 -9.31 4.71
C LYS A 102 -0.46 -10.13 5.77
N ALA A 103 -1.79 -10.02 5.82
CA ALA A 103 -2.64 -10.88 6.62
C ALA A 103 -2.53 -12.35 6.16
N TYR A 104 -2.58 -12.60 4.84
CA TYR A 104 -2.38 -13.95 4.29
C TYR A 104 -0.99 -14.52 4.59
N GLU A 105 0.04 -13.67 4.57
CA GLU A 105 1.42 -14.03 4.94
C GLU A 105 1.66 -14.18 6.45
N ASN A 106 0.63 -13.98 7.29
CA ASN A 106 0.73 -13.93 8.76
C ASN A 106 1.74 -12.87 9.28
N ASN A 107 1.97 -11.81 8.51
CA ASN A 107 2.79 -10.67 8.92
C ASN A 107 1.89 -9.58 9.52
N GLU A 108 1.43 -9.82 10.75
CA GLU A 108 0.48 -8.97 11.47
C GLU A 108 0.98 -7.52 11.61
N ARG A 109 2.29 -7.34 11.82
CA ARG A 109 2.89 -6.00 11.95
C ARG A 109 2.73 -5.20 10.66
N GLU A 110 3.10 -5.76 9.52
CA GLU A 110 2.96 -5.05 8.23
C GLU A 110 1.50 -4.90 7.83
N ALA A 111 0.64 -5.86 8.17
CA ALA A 111 -0.80 -5.78 7.96
C ALA A 111 -1.41 -4.60 8.74
N PHE A 112 -1.03 -4.42 10.01
CA PHE A 112 -1.44 -3.29 10.85
C PHE A 112 -1.06 -1.95 10.20
N PHE A 113 0.21 -1.78 9.80
CA PHE A 113 0.66 -0.53 9.19
C PHE A 113 -0.01 -0.28 7.84
N ALA A 114 -0.28 -1.32 7.04
CA ALA A 114 -1.00 -1.19 5.80
C ALA A 114 -2.43 -0.66 6.01
N LEU A 115 -3.17 -1.16 7.02
CA LEU A 115 -4.48 -0.61 7.38
C LEU A 115 -4.40 0.83 7.90
N LEU A 116 -3.38 1.14 8.71
CA LEU A 116 -3.16 2.49 9.21
C LEU A 116 -2.90 3.48 8.05
N HIS A 117 -2.06 3.10 7.09
CA HIS A 117 -1.80 3.91 5.90
C HIS A 117 -3.04 4.04 5.00
N ALA A 118 -3.86 2.99 4.89
CA ALA A 118 -5.15 3.06 4.20
C ALA A 118 -6.07 4.09 4.87
N ALA A 119 -6.14 4.09 6.21
CA ALA A 119 -6.94 5.06 6.97
C ALA A 119 -6.46 6.50 6.72
N TRP A 120 -5.15 6.73 6.69
CA TRP A 120 -4.59 8.05 6.36
C TRP A 120 -4.95 8.49 4.94
N ALA A 121 -4.85 7.60 3.96
CA ALA A 121 -5.23 7.90 2.57
C ALA A 121 -6.74 8.14 2.41
N CYS A 122 -7.58 7.56 3.27
CA CYS A 122 -9.01 7.87 3.35
C CYS A 122 -9.25 9.26 3.96
N ASP A 123 -8.58 9.60 5.06
CA ASP A 123 -8.70 10.92 5.70
C ASP A 123 -8.34 12.05 4.72
N ASP A 124 -7.26 11.88 3.94
CA ASP A 124 -6.83 12.87 2.94
C ASP A 124 -7.90 13.12 1.84
N MET A 125 -8.81 12.16 1.62
CA MET A 125 -9.95 12.27 0.70
C MET A 125 -11.28 12.57 1.38
N ASN A 126 -11.28 12.86 2.69
CA ASN A 126 -12.48 13.02 3.53
C ASN A 126 -13.43 11.79 3.52
N ASP A 127 -12.88 10.60 3.31
CA ASP A 127 -13.61 9.32 3.33
C ASP A 127 -13.69 8.76 4.76
N THR A 128 -14.51 9.40 5.59
CA THR A 128 -14.55 9.17 7.04
C THR A 128 -15.05 7.77 7.41
N GLU A 129 -15.95 7.19 6.62
CA GLU A 129 -16.50 5.85 6.87
C GLU A 129 -15.43 4.77 6.70
N ASN A 130 -14.72 4.77 5.56
CA ASN A 130 -13.64 3.83 5.30
C ASN A 130 -12.44 4.07 6.22
N ALA A 131 -12.13 5.33 6.54
CA ALA A 131 -11.07 5.65 7.51
C ALA A 131 -11.38 5.07 8.90
N ALA A 132 -12.63 5.15 9.36
CA ALA A 132 -13.05 4.55 10.62
C ALA A 132 -13.05 3.02 10.56
N TYR A 133 -13.44 2.44 9.43
CA TYR A 133 -13.36 0.99 9.21
C TYR A 133 -11.92 0.48 9.33
N CYS A 134 -10.97 1.08 8.60
CA CYS A 134 -9.57 0.65 8.61
C CYS A 134 -8.94 0.72 10.01
N ARG A 135 -9.30 1.72 10.82
CA ARG A 135 -8.83 1.86 12.22
C ARG A 135 -9.42 0.84 13.19
N ARG A 136 -10.62 0.34 12.92
CA ARG A 136 -11.23 -0.73 13.74
C ARG A 136 -10.71 -2.11 13.36
N ALA A 137 -10.27 -2.27 12.11
CA ALA A 137 -9.73 -3.51 11.57
C ALA A 137 -8.23 -3.70 11.87
N SER A 138 -7.51 -2.63 12.23
CA SER A 138 -6.09 -2.65 12.61
C SER A 138 -5.90 -3.12 14.04
#